data_AF-A0A1Q3IXB9-F1
#
_entry.id   AF-A0A1Q3IXB9-F1
#
_cell.length_a   1.000
_cell.length_b   1.000
_cell.length_c   1.000
_cell.angle_alpha   90.00
_cell.angle_beta   90.00
_cell.angle_gamma   90.00
#
_symmetry.space_group_name_H-M   'P 1'
#
loop_
_entity.id
_entity.type
_entity.pdbx_description
1 polymer ?
#
loop_
_entity_poly.entity_id
_entity_poly.type
_entity_poly.pdbx_seq_one_letter_code
_entity_poly.pdbx_strand_id
1 'polypeptide(L)' 'MSDASVAAGLHYVVIFSAYAVIWFLVLFCLLPVGLGSERDPETGAPLNPMLKKKMLWATGIALVLWAVFYAVIGFGWLEL' A
#
# COMPACT_ATOMS: atom_id res chain seq x y z
N MET A 1 16.56 13.13 -28.74
CA MET A 1 16.57 13.55 -27.31
C MET A 1 15.17 13.44 -26.67
N SER A 2 14.11 13.11 -27.42
CA SER A 2 12.73 12.93 -26.93
C SER A 2 12.44 11.55 -26.32
N ASP A 3 12.89 10.47 -26.97
CA ASP A 3 12.31 9.13 -26.72
C ASP A 3 12.80 8.51 -25.40
N ALA A 4 14.06 8.72 -25.04
CA ALA A 4 14.62 8.25 -23.76
C ALA A 4 14.01 8.98 -22.55
N SER A 5 13.67 10.26 -22.70
CA SER A 5 13.05 11.06 -21.63
C SER A 5 11.59 10.63 -21.39
N VAL A 6 10.86 10.32 -22.47
CA VAL A 6 9.50 9.77 -22.40
C VAL A 6 9.49 8.38 -21.78
N ALA A 7 10.42 7.50 -22.18
CA ALA A 7 10.55 6.17 -21.59
C ALA A 7 10.89 6.25 -20.10
N ALA A 8 11.83 7.12 -19.70
CA ALA A 8 12.13 7.33 -18.28
C ALA A 8 10.90 7.83 -17.51
N GLY A 9 10.19 8.83 -18.05
CA GLY A 9 8.95 9.35 -17.47
C GLY A 9 7.89 8.27 -17.27
N LEU A 10 7.69 7.40 -18.25
CA LEU A 10 6.74 6.28 -18.17
C LEU A 10 7.13 5.28 -17.08
N HIS A 11 8.40 4.88 -17.01
CA HIS A 11 8.88 3.97 -15.96
C HIS A 11 8.66 4.54 -14.56
N TYR A 12 8.93 5.82 -14.34
CA TYR A 12 8.67 6.47 -13.04
C TYR A 12 7.18 6.47 -12.68
N VAL A 13 6.31 6.75 -13.65
CA VAL A 13 4.85 6.74 -13.44
C VAL A 13 4.34 5.34 -13.09
N VAL A 14 4.83 4.30 -13.77
CA VAL A 14 4.44 2.91 -13.51
C VAL A 14 4.84 2.49 -12.09
N ILE A 15 6.08 2.76 -11.69
CA ILE A 15 6.58 2.37 -10.36
C ILE A 15 5.82 3.11 -9.25
N PHE A 16 5.58 4.41 -9.44
CA PHE A 16 4.84 5.22 -8.47
C PHE A 16 3.38 4.79 -8.34
N SER A 17 2.68 4.57 -9.46
CA SER A 17 1.29 4.15 -9.46
C SER A 17 1.10 2.76 -8.85
N ALA A 18 2.00 1.80 -9.15
CA ALA A 18 1.98 0.49 -8.53
C ALA A 18 2.15 0.57 -7.00
N TYR A 19 3.10 1.38 -6.52
CA TYR A 19 3.28 1.61 -5.08
C TYR A 19 2.04 2.23 -4.43
N ALA A 20 1.44 3.25 -5.08
CA ALA A 20 0.23 3.90 -4.56
C ALA A 20 -0.94 2.90 -4.46
N VAL A 21 -1.16 2.07 -5.49
CA VAL A 21 -2.22 1.04 -5.48
C VAL A 21 -2.00 0.04 -4.35
N ILE A 22 -0.78 -0.51 -4.20
CA ILE A 22 -0.44 -1.45 -3.13
C ILE A 22 -0.69 -0.79 -1.76
N TRP A 23 -0.24 0.44 -1.58
CA TRP A 23 -0.41 1.18 -0.33
C TRP A 23 -1.90 1.37 0.04
N PHE A 24 -2.73 1.78 -0.92
CA PHE A 24 -4.18 1.91 -0.69
C PHE A 24 -4.86 0.57 -0.42
N LEU A 25 -4.51 -0.51 -1.15
CA LEU A 25 -5.06 -1.85 -0.92
C LEU A 25 -4.74 -2.36 0.50
N VAL A 26 -3.50 -2.16 0.96
CA VAL A 26 -3.07 -2.51 2.31
C VAL A 26 -3.82 -1.67 3.35
N LEU A 27 -3.96 -0.35 3.12
CA LEU A 27 -4.73 0.54 4.00
C LEU A 27 -6.19 0.06 4.13
N PHE A 28 -6.83 -0.28 3.02
CA PHE A 28 -8.20 -0.79 3.02
C PHE A 28 -8.32 -2.17 3.67
N CYS A 29 -7.35 -3.06 3.51
CA CYS A 29 -7.32 -4.33 4.23
C CYS A 29 -7.13 -4.15 5.75
N LEU A 30 -6.38 -3.15 6.19
CA LEU A 30 -6.16 -2.86 7.62
C LEU A 30 -7.32 -2.11 8.28
N LEU A 31 -8.14 -1.41 7.49
CA LEU A 31 -9.28 -0.63 7.98
C LEU A 31 -10.28 -1.46 8.80
N PRO A 32 -10.73 -2.66 8.37
CA PRO A 32 -11.63 -3.51 9.16
C PRO A 32 -10.92 -4.25 10.30
N VAL A 33 -9.58 -4.35 10.29
CA VAL A 33 -8.82 -5.15 11.27
C VAL A 33 -8.62 -4.39 12.57
N GLY A 34 -9.03 -4.96 13.69
CA GLY A 34 -8.83 -4.36 15.02
C GLY A 34 -9.83 -3.25 15.35
N LEU A 35 -11.02 -3.28 14.76
CA LEU A 35 -12.16 -2.53 15.28
C LEU A 35 -12.60 -3.24 16.57
N GLY A 36 -12.44 -2.57 17.71
CA GLY A 36 -12.85 -3.12 19.01
C GLY A 36 -14.35 -3.42 19.08
N SER A 37 -14.77 -4.19 20.08
CA SER A 37 -16.19 -4.50 20.31
C SER A 37 -17.01 -3.30 20.79
N GLU A 38 -16.35 -2.24 21.25
CA GLU A 38 -16.99 -1.01 21.71
C GLU A 38 -17.42 -0.15 20.52
N ARG A 39 -18.72 -0.20 20.26
CA ARG A 39 -19.41 0.63 19.28
C ARG A 39 -20.30 1.62 20.00
N ASP A 40 -20.34 2.83 19.46
CA ASP A 40 -21.33 3.83 19.84
C ASP A 40 -22.75 3.26 19.61
N PRO A 41 -23.62 3.18 20.64
CA PRO A 41 -24.98 2.65 20.52
C PRO A 41 -25.87 3.42 19.54
N GLU A 42 -25.61 4.71 19.34
CA GLU A 42 -26.43 5.61 18.53
C GLU A 42 -26.02 5.56 17.04
N THR A 43 -24.71 5.56 16.78
CA THR A 43 -24.15 5.68 15.42
C THR A 43 -23.63 4.35 14.87
N GLY A 44 -23.46 3.33 15.72
CA GLY A 44 -22.84 2.05 15.36
C GLY A 44 -21.34 2.15 15.03
N ALA A 45 -20.74 3.33 15.15
CA ALA A 45 -19.34 3.60 14.84
C ALA A 45 -18.42 3.10 15.97
N PRO A 46 -17.21 2.60 15.66
CA PRO A 46 -16.23 2.24 16.67
C PRO A 46 -15.82 3.48 17.49
N LEU A 47 -15.87 3.38 18.82
CA LEU A 47 -15.53 4.49 19.74
C LEU A 47 -14.08 4.98 19.60
N ASN A 48 -13.17 4.10 19.17
CA ASN A 48 -11.78 4.46 18.97
C ASN A 48 -11.24 3.83 17.67
N PRO A 49 -11.37 4.51 16.52
CA PRO A 49 -11.05 3.92 15.22
C PRO A 49 -9.54 3.77 14.96
N MET A 50 -8.67 4.27 15.85
CA MET A 50 -7.19 4.13 15.82
C MET A 50 -6.55 4.33 14.43
N LEU A 51 -7.15 5.17 13.58
CA LEU A 51 -6.81 5.30 12.16
C LEU A 51 -5.34 5.69 11.93
N LYS A 52 -4.78 6.54 12.79
CA LYS A 52 -3.38 6.98 12.72
C LYS A 52 -2.40 5.81 12.85
N LYS A 53 -2.68 4.85 13.73
CA LYS A 53 -1.84 3.64 13.89
C LYS A 53 -1.97 2.75 12.66
N LYS A 54 -3.19 2.57 12.14
CA LYS A 54 -3.43 1.78 10.93
C LYS A 54 -2.73 2.34 9.70
N MET A 55 -2.70 3.66 9.54
CA MET A 55 -1.93 4.32 8.49
C MET A 55 -0.43 4.05 8.59
N LEU A 56 0.13 4.04 9.81
CA LEU A 56 1.55 3.75 10.03
C LEU A 56 1.89 2.30 9.66
N TRP A 57 1.03 1.36 10.09
CA TRP A 57 1.14 -0.06 9.72
C TRP A 57 0.97 -0.27 8.22
N ALA A 58 0.06 0.46 7.57
CA ALA A 58 -0.16 0.37 6.14
C ALA A 58 1.10 0.76 5.35
N THR A 59 1.76 1.85 5.73
CA THR A 59 3.01 2.28 5.11
C THR A 59 4.13 1.25 5.33
N GLY A 60 4.26 0.69 6.53
CA GLY A 60 5.26 -0.34 6.81
C GLY A 60 5.05 -1.62 5.99
N ILE A 61 3.82 -2.12 5.95
CA ILE A 61 3.47 -3.33 5.18
C ILE A 61 3.59 -3.09 3.67
N ALA A 62 3.15 -1.94 3.18
CA ALA A 62 3.30 -1.58 1.76
C ALA A 62 4.78 -1.49 1.35
N LEU A 63 5.65 -0.93 2.21
CA LEU A 63 7.09 -0.88 1.98
C LEU A 63 7.70 -2.28 1.93
N VAL A 64 7.30 -3.18 2.84
CA VAL A 64 7.77 -4.57 2.85
C VAL A 64 7.31 -5.32 1.59
N LEU A 65 6.04 -5.21 1.20
CA LEU A 65 5.52 -5.84 -0.01
C LEU A 65 6.21 -5.32 -1.27
N TRP A 66 6.46 -4.02 -1.34
CA TRP A 66 7.21 -3.40 -2.44
C TRP A 66 8.66 -3.92 -2.49
N ALA A 67 9.36 -3.98 -1.35
CA ALA A 67 10.71 -4.52 -1.28
C ALA A 67 10.77 -6.01 -1.68
N VAL A 68 9.80 -6.81 -1.25
CA VAL A 68 9.67 -8.22 -1.65
C VAL A 68 9.43 -8.33 -3.15
N PHE A 69 8.58 -7.50 -3.73
CA PHE A 69 8.31 -7.48 -5.17
C PHE A 69 9.60 -7.21 -5.98
N TYR A 70 10.38 -6.20 -5.58
CA TYR A 70 11.67 -5.91 -6.20
C TYR A 70 12.69 -7.03 -6.00
N ALA A 71 12.73 -7.65 -4.81
CA ALA A 71 13.61 -8.78 -4.54
C ALA A 71 13.26 -9.98 -5.43
N VAL A 72 11.98 -10.34 -5.55
CA VAL A 72 11.53 -11.47 -6.38
C VAL A 72 11.88 -11.27 -7.85
N ILE A 73 11.73 -10.04 -8.37
CA ILE A 73 12.15 -9.71 -9.74
C ILE A 73 13.68 -9.79 -9.87
N GLY A 74 14.43 -9.22 -8.92
CA GLY A 74 15.90 -9.19 -8.98
C GLY A 74 16.57 -10.55 -8.82
N PHE A 75 15.96 -11.48 -8.09
CA PHE A 75 16.45 -12.86 -7.93
C PHE A 75 16.11 -13.78 -9.12
N GLY A 76 15.42 -13.28 -10.16
CA GLY A 76 15.15 -14.04 -11.38
C GLY A 76 14.18 -15.22 -11.19
N TRP A 77 13.35 -15.20 -10.16
CA TRP A 77 12.31 -16.24 -9.95
C TRP A 77 11.15 -16.12 -10.94
N LEU A 78 10.99 -14.96 -11.55
CA LEU A 78 10.09 -14.70 -12.66
C LEU A 78 10.95 -14.27 -13.84
N GLU A 79 11.04 -15.12 -14.85
CA GLU A 79 11.58 -14.75 -16.16
C GLU A 79 10.53 -13.87 -16.87
N LEU A 80 10.55 -12.55 -16.58
CA LEU A 80 9.67 -11.55 -17.19
C LEU A 80 10.47 -10.44 -17.86
#